data_AF-A0A2M6Y3E2-F1
#
_entry.id   AF-A0A2M6Y3E2-F1
#
_cell.length_a   1.000
_cell.length_b   1.000
_cell.length_c   1.000
_cell.angle_alpha   90.00
_cell.angle_beta   90.00
_cell.angle_gamma   90.00
#
_symmetry.space_group_name_H-M   'P 1'
#
loop_
_entity.id
_entity.type
_entity.pdbx_description
1 polymer ?
#
loop_
_entity_poly.entity_id
_entity_poly.type
_entity_poly.pdbx_seq_one_letter_code
_entity_poly.pdbx_strand_id
1 'polypeptide(L)'
;SGFTSEGTAGEGAAVELKARYWAVKVRDPGFSYSGLERAPGSELRDYGTLQRFYELFNAYYYQDGPVVLTEPESSRLKTLLEREAAALRECL
;
A
#
# COMPACT_ATOMS: atom_id res chain seq x y z
N SER A 1 -8.59 32.85 2.87
CA SER A 1 -7.27 32.22 2.71
C SER A 1 -7.46 30.77 2.31
N GLY A 2 -7.13 30.44 1.07
CA GLY A 2 -7.23 29.08 0.55
C GLY A 2 -6.04 28.26 1.03
N PHE A 3 -6.31 27.20 1.79
CA PHE A 3 -5.33 26.16 2.08
C PHE A 3 -5.39 25.18 0.90
N THR A 4 -4.50 25.33 -0.06
CA THR A 4 -4.34 24.37 -1.15
C THR A 4 -3.65 23.14 -0.56
N SER A 5 -4.44 22.13 -0.19
CA SER A 5 -3.95 20.81 0.19
C SER A 5 -3.39 20.08 -1.04
N GLU A 6 -2.23 20.52 -1.54
CA GLU A 6 -1.48 19.81 -2.59
C GLU A 6 -0.78 18.53 -2.05
N GLY A 7 -0.94 18.21 -0.76
CA GLY A 7 -0.37 17.01 -0.13
C GLY A 7 -1.19 15.72 -0.26
N THR A 8 -2.43 15.75 -0.78
CA THR A 8 -3.37 14.62 -0.63
C THR A 8 -3.50 13.70 -1.85
N ALA A 9 -3.34 14.22 -3.07
CA ALA A 9 -3.54 13.43 -4.29
C ALA A 9 -2.43 12.36 -4.48
N GLY A 10 -1.19 12.70 -4.12
CA GLY A 10 -0.05 11.79 -4.22
C GLY A 10 -0.10 10.66 -3.18
N GLU A 11 -0.49 10.99 -1.95
CA GLU A 11 -0.58 10.04 -0.83
C GLU A 11 -1.78 9.12 -0.98
N GLY A 12 -2.96 9.65 -1.33
CA GLY A 12 -4.16 8.84 -1.54
C GLY A 12 -3.99 7.79 -2.65
N ALA A 13 -3.36 8.16 -3.76
CA ALA A 13 -3.05 7.22 -4.84
C ALA A 13 -2.03 6.15 -4.41
N ALA A 14 -1.07 6.49 -3.54
CA ALA A 14 -0.13 5.51 -3.00
C ALA A 14 -0.83 4.51 -2.06
N VAL A 15 -1.71 4.99 -1.18
CA VAL A 15 -2.50 4.15 -0.26
C VAL A 15 -3.35 3.15 -1.04
N GLU A 16 -4.04 3.62 -2.10
CA GLU A 16 -4.88 2.75 -2.93
C GLU A 16 -4.07 1.66 -3.64
N LEU A 17 -2.93 2.01 -4.24
CA LEU A 17 -2.05 1.03 -4.90
C LEU A 17 -1.55 -0.04 -3.93
N LYS A 18 -1.17 0.37 -2.72
CA LYS A 18 -0.69 -0.55 -1.69
C LYS A 18 -1.81 -1.45 -1.17
N ALA A 19 -3.02 -0.91 -1.00
CA ALA A 19 -4.19 -1.67 -0.59
C ALA A 19 -4.50 -2.77 -1.62
N ARG A 20 -4.53 -2.43 -2.92
CA ARG A 20 -4.70 -3.38 -4.02
C ARG A 20 -3.61 -4.45 -4.03
N TYR A 21 -2.35 -4.04 -3.91
CA TYR A 21 -1.20 -4.94 -3.85
C TYR A 21 -1.34 -5.96 -2.72
N TRP A 22 -1.58 -5.48 -1.50
CA TRP A 22 -1.67 -6.36 -0.35
C TRP A 22 -2.89 -7.28 -0.43
N ALA A 23 -4.03 -6.80 -0.92
CA ALA A 23 -5.22 -7.63 -1.11
C ALA A 23 -4.97 -8.84 -2.03
N VAL A 24 -4.18 -8.67 -3.09
CA VAL A 24 -3.74 -9.78 -3.95
C VAL A 24 -2.67 -10.62 -3.27
N LYS A 25 -1.66 -9.96 -2.69
CA LYS A 25 -0.48 -10.61 -2.14
C LYS A 25 -0.81 -11.59 -1.03
N VAL A 26 -1.75 -11.24 -0.15
CA VAL A 26 -2.16 -12.13 0.96
C VAL A 26 -3.03 -13.31 0.52
N ARG A 27 -3.62 -13.24 -0.68
CA ARG A 27 -4.40 -14.33 -1.29
C ARG A 27 -3.51 -15.34 -2.03
N ASP A 28 -2.24 -15.01 -2.24
CA ASP A 28 -1.30 -15.93 -2.88
C ASP A 28 -1.08 -17.16 -1.98
N PRO A 29 -1.22 -18.39 -2.50
CA PRO A 29 -1.12 -19.61 -1.68
C PRO A 29 0.30 -19.84 -1.13
N GLY A 30 1.32 -19.18 -1.68
CA GLY A 30 2.69 -19.20 -1.16
C GLY A 30 2.97 -18.07 -0.17
N PHE A 31 2.00 -17.21 0.12
CA PHE A 31 2.17 -16.11 1.06
C PHE A 31 2.21 -16.61 2.51
N SER A 32 3.17 -16.10 3.28
CA SER A 32 3.25 -16.32 4.73
C SER A 32 3.51 -15.02 5.47
N TYR A 33 2.69 -14.77 6.49
CA TYR A 33 2.87 -13.63 7.41
C TYR A 33 4.14 -13.75 8.25
N SER A 34 4.64 -14.96 8.53
CA SER A 34 5.80 -15.16 9.40
C SER A 34 7.12 -14.71 8.78
N GLY A 35 7.16 -14.55 7.45
CA GLY A 35 8.34 -14.07 6.72
C GLY A 35 8.36 -12.56 6.51
N LEU A 36 7.36 -11.83 7.02
CA LEU A 36 7.31 -10.39 6.87
C LEU A 36 8.16 -9.68 7.91
N GLU A 37 9.08 -8.83 7.44
CA GLU A 37 9.80 -7.90 8.30
C GLU A 37 8.84 -6.90 8.97
N ARG A 38 7.73 -6.54 8.29
CA ARG A 38 6.63 -5.76 8.89
C ARG A 38 5.27 -6.09 8.30
N ALA A 39 4.23 -5.84 9.10
CA ALA A 39 2.84 -6.00 8.70
C ALA A 39 2.42 -4.99 7.60
N PRO A 40 1.44 -5.35 6.75
CA PRO A 40 0.86 -4.44 5.76
C PRO A 40 0.41 -3.11 6.39
N GLY A 41 0.83 -1.98 5.83
CA GLY A 41 0.43 -0.66 6.29
C GLY A 41 1.22 -0.11 7.49
N SER A 42 2.12 -0.90 8.09
CA SER A 42 2.90 -0.48 9.28
C SER A 42 3.81 0.75 9.07
N GLU A 43 4.12 1.07 7.82
CA GLU A 43 4.85 2.26 7.41
C GLU A 43 4.00 3.55 7.43
N LEU A 44 2.66 3.41 7.42
CA LEU A 44 1.73 4.53 7.46
C LEU A 44 1.58 5.03 8.90
N ARG A 45 2.16 6.20 9.19
CA ARG A 45 2.17 6.79 10.54
C ARG A 45 0.92 7.60 10.88
N ASP A 46 0.27 8.16 9.85
CA ASP A 46 -0.98 8.89 10.05
C ASP A 46 -2.14 7.90 10.23
N TYR A 47 -2.93 8.12 11.29
CA TYR A 47 -4.03 7.24 11.64
C TYR A 47 -5.14 7.24 10.58
N GLY A 48 -5.46 8.40 9.99
CA GLY A 48 -6.47 8.50 8.94
C GLY A 48 -6.05 7.77 7.67
N THR A 49 -4.79 7.92 7.27
CA THR A 49 -4.17 7.22 6.14
C THR A 49 -4.13 5.70 6.38
N LEU A 50 -3.78 5.25 7.60
CA LEU A 50 -3.80 3.84 7.97
C LEU A 50 -5.22 3.24 7.97
N GLN A 51 -6.20 3.98 8.51
CA GLN A 51 -7.60 3.56 8.48
C GLN A 51 -8.08 3.42 7.03
N ARG A 52 -7.78 4.41 6.19
CA ARG A 52 -8.14 4.40 4.77
C ARG A 52 -7.51 3.23 4.02
N PHE A 53 -6.25 2.90 4.34
CA PHE A 53 -5.57 1.73 3.81
C PHE A 53 -6.34 0.45 4.12
N TYR A 54 -6.73 0.22 5.38
CA TYR A 54 -7.44 -1.00 5.77
C TYR A 54 -8.87 -1.08 5.22
N GLU A 55 -9.56 0.05 5.07
CA GLU A 55 -10.86 0.11 4.38
C GLU A 55 -10.74 -0.38 2.93
N LEU A 56 -9.78 0.17 2.18
CA LEU A 56 -9.54 -0.21 0.79
C LEU A 56 -9.02 -1.64 0.66
N PHE A 57 -8.10 -2.05 1.54
CA PHE A 57 -7.54 -3.40 1.55
C PHE A 57 -8.65 -4.44 1.72
N ASN A 58 -9.54 -4.26 2.70
CA ASN A 58 -10.67 -5.17 2.90
C ASN A 58 -11.60 -5.17 1.68
N ALA A 59 -11.94 -4.00 1.14
CA ALA A 59 -12.81 -3.91 -0.04
C ALA A 59 -12.23 -4.70 -1.23
N TYR A 60 -10.94 -4.56 -1.51
CA TYR A 60 -10.27 -5.30 -2.60
C TYR A 60 -10.04 -6.78 -2.28
N TYR A 61 -9.83 -7.14 -1.02
CA TYR A 61 -9.64 -8.52 -0.61
C TYR A 61 -10.91 -9.35 -0.84
N TYR A 62 -12.07 -8.79 -0.45
CA TYR A 62 -13.39 -9.43 -0.62
C TYR A 62 -14.03 -9.19 -1.99
N GLN A 63 -13.42 -8.39 -2.86
CA GLN A 63 -13.91 -8.20 -4.22
C GLN A 63 -13.85 -9.51 -5.02
N ASP A 64 -14.96 -9.84 -5.68
CA ASP A 64 -14.99 -10.86 -6.72
C ASP A 64 -14.30 -10.36 -7.99
N GLY A 65 -13.31 -11.12 -8.46
CA GLY A 65 -12.55 -10.83 -9.69
C GLY A 65 -11.10 -10.39 -9.45
N PRO A 66 -10.28 -10.36 -10.52
CA PRO A 66 -8.87 -10.02 -10.41
C PRO A 66 -8.69 -8.53 -10.12
N VAL A 67 -7.83 -8.21 -9.16
CA VAL A 67 -7.31 -6.86 -8.99
C VAL A 67 -6.14 -6.70 -9.95
N VAL A 68 -6.33 -5.90 -10.98
CA VAL A 68 -5.33 -5.67 -12.05
C VAL A 68 -4.71 -4.30 -11.85
N LEU A 69 -3.38 -4.24 -11.88
CA LEU A 69 -2.61 -2.99 -11.94
C LEU A 69 -2.12 -2.80 -13.37
N THR A 70 -2.25 -1.58 -13.89
CA THR A 70 -1.62 -1.19 -15.16
C THR A 70 -0.09 -1.16 -15.03
N GLU A 71 0.63 -1.13 -16.14
CA GLU A 71 2.10 -1.02 -16.11
C GLU A 71 2.61 0.23 -15.37
N PRO A 72 2.04 1.44 -15.58
CA PRO A 72 2.43 2.63 -14.81
C PRO A 72 2.17 2.49 -13.31
N GLU A 73 1.03 1.92 -12.93
CA GLU A 73 0.68 1.67 -11.52
C GLU A 73 1.64 0.67 -10.88
N SER A 74 1.99 -0.39 -11.60
CA SER A 74 2.94 -1.41 -11.15
C SER A 74 4.35 -0.82 -10.96
N SER A 75 4.80 0.02 -11.89
CA SER A 75 6.08 0.73 -11.79
C SER A 75 6.12 1.70 -10.60
N ARG A 76 5.03 2.45 -10.39
CA ARG A 76 4.90 3.36 -9.26
C ARG A 76 4.89 2.60 -7.93
N LEU A 77 4.13 1.51 -7.84
CA LEU A 77 4.09 0.65 -6.66
C LEU A 77 5.47 0.07 -6.34
N LYS A 78 6.17 -0.47 -7.33
CA LYS A 78 7.54 -0.98 -7.16
C LYS A 78 8.46 0.08 -6.57
N THR A 79 8.44 1.29 -7.12
CA THR A 79 9.24 2.42 -6.63
C THR A 79 8.91 2.76 -5.16
N LEU A 80 7.63 2.71 -4.77
CA LEU A 80 7.21 2.94 -3.38
C LEU A 80 7.77 1.87 -2.44
N LEU A 81 7.60 0.59 -2.78
CA LEU A 81 8.08 -0.52 -1.96
C LEU A 81 9.61 -0.53 -1.83
N GLU A 82 10.34 -0.20 -2.90
CA GLU A 82 11.80 -0.11 -2.88
C GLU A 82 12.31 1.02 -1.98
N ARG A 83 11.66 2.19 -2.01
CA ARG A 83 11.99 3.32 -1.12
C ARG A 83 11.73 2.97 0.34
N GLU A 84 10.62 2.30 0.62
CA GLU A 84 10.28 1.84 1.97
C GLU A 84 11.32 0.83 2.47
N ALA A 85 11.66 -0.18 1.66
CA ALA A 85 12.69 -1.15 2.01
C ALA A 85 14.09 -0.53 2.18
N ALA A 86 14.42 0.53 1.42
CA ALA A 86 15.67 1.27 1.61
C ALA A 86 15.68 2.00 2.97
N ALA A 87 14.60 2.70 3.32
CA ALA A 87 14.48 3.39 4.60
C ALA A 87 14.56 2.43 5.81
N LEU A 88 14.13 1.17 5.65
CA LEU A 88 14.33 0.13 6.66
C LEU A 88 15.81 -0.19 6.89
N ARG A 89 16.58 -0.34 5.81
CA ARG A 89 18.00 -0.68 5.86
C ARG A 89 18.85 0.43 6.45
N GLU A 90 18.46 1.69 6.27
CA GLU A 90 19.17 2.83 6.86
C GLU A 90 18.92 3.00 8.37
N CYS A 91 17.88 2.37 8.92
CA CYS A 91 17.56 2.39 10.36
C CYS A 91 18.09 1.17 11.13
N LEU A 92 18.74 0.21 10.46
CA LEU A 92 19.38 -0.98 11.04
C LEU A 92 20.89 -0.78 11.11
#